data_AF-A0A833LFX0-F1
#
_entry.id   AF-A0A833LFX0-F1
#
_cell.length_a   1.000
_cell.length_b   1.000
_cell.length_c   1.000
_cell.angle_alpha   90.00
_cell.angle_beta   90.00
_cell.angle_gamma   90.00
#
_symmetry.space_group_name_H-M   'P 1'
#
loop_
_entity.id
_entity.type
_entity.pdbx_description
1 polymer ?
#
loop_
_entity_poly.entity_id
_entity_poly.type
_entity_poly.pdbx_seq_one_letter_code
_entity_poly.pdbx_strand_id
1 'polypeptide(L)'
;MTTTVAAKVPAGRGIRGAYGRFARWLSSIMPKGLYARSLIIIITPVVLLQAIVAFVFMERHFQVVTARLTAAVVADIAAVIDVIETYPQDADFRQIDRIAKDRLGLNVAVLPPEPLPPAGPKPFFDQLDQTFSREITQQIGKPFWIDTVGRSNLVEIRIQLDSHVLRVFARRSQTYASNSLIFISWMVGTSVVLLAIAIIFLRNQIRPILQLASAVDDFGKGRAVPDFRPRGAREVRQATVAFHDMRTRVERQIEQR
;
A
#
# COMPACT_ATOMS: atom_id res chain seq x y z
N MET A 1 -12.80 61.42 6.80
CA MET A 1 -12.30 60.81 5.54
C MET A 1 -11.60 59.52 5.92
N THR A 2 -12.33 58.40 5.89
CA THR A 2 -11.82 57.07 6.24
C THR A 2 -11.97 56.19 5.01
N THR A 3 -10.86 55.93 4.35
CA THR A 3 -10.77 55.12 3.14
C THR A 3 -10.72 53.65 3.55
N THR A 4 -11.83 52.94 3.43
CA THR A 4 -11.88 51.48 3.63
C THR A 4 -11.33 50.78 2.38
N VAL A 5 -10.12 50.23 2.49
CA VAL A 5 -9.52 49.37 1.46
C VAL A 5 -10.19 47.99 1.53
N ALA A 6 -11.00 47.68 0.52
CA ALA A 6 -11.59 46.36 0.34
C ALA A 6 -10.52 45.37 -0.15
N ALA A 7 -10.07 44.47 0.74
CA ALA A 7 -9.18 43.38 0.40
C ALA A 7 -9.90 42.36 -0.50
N LYS A 8 -9.44 42.25 -1.74
CA LYS A 8 -9.90 41.28 -2.74
C LYS A 8 -9.34 39.90 -2.40
N VAL A 9 -10.16 39.04 -1.81
CA VAL A 9 -9.83 37.63 -1.59
C VAL A 9 -9.69 36.93 -2.97
N PRO A 10 -8.54 36.35 -3.33
CA PRO A 10 -8.41 35.63 -4.59
C PRO A 10 -9.16 34.29 -4.49
N ALA A 11 -10.25 34.20 -5.24
CA ALA A 11 -11.09 33.01 -5.34
C ALA A 11 -10.32 31.80 -5.89
N GLY A 12 -10.44 30.67 -5.20
CA GLY A 12 -9.88 29.35 -5.54
C GLY A 12 -10.38 28.75 -6.87
N ARG A 13 -9.97 29.34 -7.99
CA ARG A 13 -10.29 28.88 -9.36
C ARG A 13 -9.48 27.63 -9.78
N GLY A 14 -8.33 27.36 -9.18
CA GLY A 14 -7.45 26.25 -9.58
C GLY A 14 -8.00 24.85 -9.28
N ILE A 15 -8.57 24.66 -8.08
CA ILE A 15 -9.02 23.33 -7.61
C ILE A 15 -10.31 22.89 -8.33
N ARG A 16 -11.25 23.84 -8.56
CA ARG A 16 -12.49 23.57 -9.30
C ARG A 16 -12.25 23.16 -10.76
N GLY A 17 -11.24 23.75 -11.41
CA GLY A 17 -10.87 23.42 -12.79
C GLY A 17 -10.18 22.05 -12.94
N ALA A 18 -9.37 21.64 -11.95
CA ALA A 18 -8.76 20.32 -11.92
C ALA A 18 -9.81 19.22 -11.69
N TYR A 19 -10.71 19.42 -10.73
CA TYR A 19 -11.82 18.51 -10.46
C TYR A 19 -12.73 18.33 -11.69
N GLY A 20 -13.10 19.43 -12.35
CA GLY A 20 -13.95 19.38 -13.54
C GLY A 20 -13.31 18.70 -14.76
N ARG A 21 -11.97 18.67 -14.87
CA ARG A 21 -11.26 17.94 -15.93
C ARG A 21 -11.15 16.45 -15.61
N PHE A 22 -10.82 16.13 -14.37
CA PHE A 22 -10.77 14.73 -13.90
C PHE A 22 -12.14 14.06 -13.98
N ALA A 23 -13.21 14.73 -13.53
CA ALA A 23 -14.57 14.22 -13.58
C ALA A 23 -15.04 13.96 -15.03
N ARG A 24 -14.69 14.85 -15.97
CA ARG A 24 -15.03 14.67 -17.40
C ARG A 24 -14.26 13.52 -18.03
N TRP A 25 -12.96 13.39 -17.74
CA TRP A 25 -12.16 12.26 -18.21
C TRP A 25 -12.68 10.93 -17.66
N LEU A 26 -12.99 10.87 -16.36
CA LEU A 26 -13.58 9.70 -15.72
C LEU A 26 -14.96 9.36 -16.31
N SER A 27 -15.79 10.36 -16.59
CA SER A 27 -17.09 10.14 -17.25
C SER A 27 -16.97 9.67 -18.70
N SER A 28 -15.87 9.97 -19.38
CA SER A 28 -15.63 9.54 -20.78
C SER A 28 -15.23 8.05 -20.87
N ILE A 29 -14.62 7.53 -19.81
CA ILE A 29 -14.20 6.12 -19.70
C ILE A 29 -15.31 5.28 -19.04
N MET A 30 -16.25 5.90 -18.32
CA MET A 30 -17.37 5.20 -17.71
C MET A 30 -18.34 4.63 -18.76
N PRO A 31 -18.67 3.33 -18.72
CA PRO A 31 -19.66 2.75 -19.59
C PRO A 31 -21.04 3.37 -19.32
N LYS A 32 -21.82 3.57 -20.39
CA LYS A 32 -23.14 4.26 -20.32
C LYS A 32 -24.24 3.43 -19.64
N GLY A 33 -24.04 2.13 -19.43
CA GLY A 33 -25.01 1.23 -18.82
C GLY A 33 -25.07 1.36 -17.30
N LEU A 34 -26.28 1.37 -16.73
CA LEU A 34 -26.51 1.51 -15.29
C LEU A 34 -25.77 0.43 -14.47
N TYR A 35 -25.74 -0.81 -14.96
CA TYR A 35 -25.02 -1.91 -14.29
C TYR A 35 -23.52 -1.66 -14.17
N ALA A 36 -22.87 -1.31 -15.28
CA ALA A 36 -21.42 -1.08 -15.29
C ALA A 36 -21.04 0.16 -14.47
N ARG A 37 -21.85 1.22 -14.52
CA ARG A 37 -21.67 2.42 -13.67
C ARG A 37 -21.77 2.08 -12.19
N SER A 38 -22.79 1.34 -11.77
CA SER A 38 -22.96 0.96 -10.36
C SER A 38 -21.84 0.04 -9.88
N LEU A 39 -21.34 -0.85 -10.74
CA LEU A 39 -20.22 -1.73 -10.43
C LEU A 39 -18.97 -0.91 -10.11
N ILE A 40 -18.61 0.05 -10.98
CA ILE A 40 -17.46 0.93 -10.78
C ILE A 40 -17.60 1.75 -9.49
N ILE A 41 -18.79 2.33 -9.24
CA ILE A 41 -19.04 3.14 -8.04
C ILE A 41 -18.79 2.34 -6.75
N ILE A 42 -19.06 1.04 -6.73
CA ILE A 42 -18.85 0.18 -5.56
C ILE A 42 -17.41 -0.35 -5.50
N ILE A 43 -16.86 -0.83 -6.62
CA ILE A 43 -15.52 -1.45 -6.65
C ILE A 43 -14.42 -0.42 -6.40
N THR A 44 -14.51 0.76 -7.03
CA THR A 44 -13.45 1.78 -6.97
C THR A 44 -13.08 2.21 -5.55
N PRO A 45 -14.00 2.60 -4.65
CA PRO A 45 -13.63 3.02 -3.30
C PRO A 45 -13.00 1.89 -2.49
N VAL A 46 -13.47 0.65 -2.66
CA VAL A 46 -12.91 -0.52 -1.96
C VAL A 46 -11.47 -0.77 -2.40
N VAL A 47 -11.22 -0.81 -3.72
CA VAL A 47 -9.87 -1.03 -4.26
C VAL A 47 -8.92 0.10 -3.89
N LEU A 48 -9.40 1.35 -3.91
CA LEU A 48 -8.59 2.51 -3.52
C LEU A 48 -8.21 2.45 -2.03
N LEU A 49 -9.19 2.19 -1.16
CA LEU A 49 -8.95 2.03 0.29
C LEU A 49 -7.95 0.91 0.53
N GLN A 50 -8.09 -0.21 -0.18
CA GLN A 50 -7.19 -1.34 -0.05
C GLN A 50 -5.78 -1.04 -0.49
N ALA A 51 -5.60 -0.29 -1.59
CA ALA A 51 -4.28 0.16 -2.03
C ALA A 51 -3.63 1.07 -0.98
N ILE A 52 -4.40 1.99 -0.39
CA ILE A 52 -3.92 2.88 0.68
C ILE A 52 -3.53 2.07 1.92
N VAL A 53 -4.39 1.15 2.36
CA VAL A 53 -4.11 0.31 3.53
C VAL A 53 -2.89 -0.57 3.30
N ALA A 54 -2.79 -1.22 2.13
CA ALA A 54 -1.63 -2.00 1.75
C ALA A 54 -0.35 -1.16 1.79
N PHE A 55 -0.39 0.04 1.20
CA PHE A 55 0.74 0.97 1.19
C PHE A 55 1.15 1.39 2.60
N VAL A 56 0.21 1.88 3.41
CA VAL A 56 0.48 2.33 4.80
C VAL A 56 0.98 1.17 5.67
N PHE A 57 0.40 -0.02 5.51
CA PHE A 57 0.84 -1.19 6.24
C PHE A 57 2.28 -1.56 5.88
N MET A 58 2.60 -1.63 4.58
CA MET A 58 3.96 -1.93 4.13
C MET A 58 4.95 -0.88 4.65
N GLU A 59 4.65 0.40 4.47
CA GLU A 59 5.46 1.51 4.98
C GLU A 59 5.71 1.37 6.48
N ARG A 60 4.65 1.25 7.29
CA ARG A 60 4.77 1.15 8.74
C ARG A 60 5.50 -0.11 9.19
N HIS A 61 5.24 -1.23 8.53
CA HIS A 61 5.90 -2.50 8.81
C HIS A 61 7.40 -2.43 8.53
N PHE A 62 7.79 -1.86 7.37
CA PHE A 62 9.19 -1.66 7.01
C PHE A 62 9.93 -0.81 8.05
N GLN A 63 9.31 0.26 8.55
CA GLN A 63 9.91 1.13 9.57
C GLN A 63 10.19 0.39 10.89
N VAL A 64 9.20 -0.36 11.39
CA VAL A 64 9.30 -1.04 12.69
C VAL A 64 10.28 -2.21 12.66
N VAL A 65 10.23 -3.02 11.61
CA VAL A 65 11.11 -4.19 11.47
C VAL A 65 12.56 -3.76 11.29
N THR A 66 12.81 -2.75 10.46
CA THR A 66 14.14 -2.19 10.25
C THR A 66 14.73 -1.67 11.56
N ALA A 67 13.97 -0.90 12.34
CA ALA A 67 14.45 -0.38 13.62
C ALA A 67 14.83 -1.48 14.61
N ARG A 68 14.01 -2.53 14.74
CA ARG A 68 14.30 -3.64 15.66
C ARG A 68 15.51 -4.47 15.24
N LEU A 69 15.65 -4.75 13.95
CA LEU A 69 16.78 -5.51 13.42
C LEU A 69 18.08 -4.72 13.55
N THR A 70 18.05 -3.42 13.21
CA THR A 70 19.20 -2.54 13.38
C THR A 70 19.60 -2.44 14.85
N ALA A 71 18.65 -2.24 15.77
CA ALA A 71 18.95 -2.16 17.20
C ALA A 71 19.60 -3.45 17.72
N ALA A 72 19.13 -4.63 17.28
CA ALA A 72 19.74 -5.91 17.64
C ALA A 72 21.17 -6.05 17.09
N VAL A 73 21.38 -5.74 15.80
CA VAL A 73 22.73 -5.79 15.19
C VAL A 73 23.69 -4.81 15.85
N VAL A 74 23.24 -3.60 16.17
CA VAL A 74 24.07 -2.61 16.86
C VAL A 74 24.40 -3.05 18.27
N ALA A 75 23.47 -3.66 19.00
CA ALA A 75 23.73 -4.23 20.32
C ALA A 75 24.76 -5.38 20.26
N ASP A 76 24.67 -6.25 19.25
CA ASP A 76 25.65 -7.32 19.02
C ASP A 76 27.05 -6.75 18.71
N ILE A 77 27.13 -5.68 17.91
CA ILE A 77 28.38 -4.97 17.62
C ILE A 77 28.93 -4.31 18.90
N ALA A 78 28.09 -3.65 19.69
CA ALA A 78 28.49 -3.04 20.95
C ALA A 78 29.06 -4.09 21.92
N ALA A 79 28.43 -5.26 22.03
CA ALA A 79 28.94 -6.37 22.83
C ALA A 79 30.32 -6.85 22.36
N VAL A 80 30.56 -6.92 21.03
CA VAL A 80 31.88 -7.26 20.48
C VAL A 80 32.92 -6.19 20.82
N ILE A 81 32.56 -4.90 20.71
CA ILE A 81 33.44 -3.79 21.09
C ILE A 81 33.81 -3.87 22.57
N ASP A 82 32.82 -4.06 23.45
CA ASP A 82 33.04 -4.17 24.89
C ASP A 82 34.00 -5.31 25.23
N VAL A 83 33.88 -6.46 24.54
CA VAL A 83 34.79 -7.59 24.73
C VAL A 83 36.20 -7.24 24.28
N ILE A 84 36.35 -6.59 23.11
CA ILE A 84 37.65 -6.16 22.57
C ILE A 84 38.35 -5.17 23.51
N GLU A 85 37.61 -4.20 24.06
CA GLU A 85 38.16 -3.13 24.89
C GLU A 85 38.40 -3.56 26.35
N THR A 86 37.64 -4.54 26.86
CA THR A 86 37.71 -4.96 28.28
C THR A 86 38.69 -6.11 28.52
N TYR A 87 38.82 -7.05 27.57
CA TYR A 87 39.59 -8.28 27.77
C TYR A 87 40.82 -8.37 26.88
N PRO A 88 41.90 -9.03 27.33
CA PRO A 88 43.05 -9.32 26.47
C PRO A 88 42.66 -10.19 25.27
N GLN A 89 43.10 -9.79 24.09
CA GLN A 89 42.79 -10.48 22.84
C GLN A 89 43.96 -11.33 22.35
N ASP A 90 43.66 -12.35 21.55
CA ASP A 90 44.69 -13.08 20.81
C ASP A 90 45.25 -12.21 19.67
N ALA A 91 46.49 -12.46 19.24
CA ALA A 91 47.22 -11.60 18.30
C ALA A 91 46.47 -11.33 16.97
N ASP A 92 45.61 -12.26 16.54
CA ASP A 92 44.87 -12.19 15.28
C ASP A 92 43.36 -11.98 15.49
N PHE A 93 42.89 -11.75 16.73
CA PHE A 93 41.47 -11.65 17.08
C PHE A 93 40.61 -12.83 16.61
N ARG A 94 41.19 -14.04 16.49
CA ARG A 94 40.50 -15.23 15.97
C ARG A 94 39.35 -15.66 16.87
N GLN A 95 39.45 -15.43 18.18
CA GLN A 95 38.33 -15.75 19.08
C GLN A 95 37.12 -14.84 18.83
N ILE A 96 37.38 -13.56 18.56
CA ILE A 96 36.34 -12.57 18.26
C ILE A 96 35.65 -12.90 16.94
N ASP A 97 36.42 -13.16 15.87
CA ASP A 97 35.84 -13.55 14.57
C ASP A 97 34.96 -14.80 14.72
N ARG A 98 35.43 -15.81 15.46
CA ARG A 98 34.64 -17.02 15.73
C ARG A 98 33.33 -16.72 16.48
N ILE A 99 33.39 -15.94 17.56
CA ILE A 99 32.19 -15.62 18.37
C ILE A 99 31.20 -14.81 17.54
N ALA A 100 31.68 -13.78 16.84
CA ALA A 100 30.85 -12.93 15.99
C ALA A 100 30.13 -13.75 14.91
N LYS A 101 30.86 -14.65 14.25
CA LYS A 101 30.30 -15.47 13.17
C LYS A 101 29.36 -16.57 13.67
N ASP A 102 29.76 -17.33 14.68
CA ASP A 102 29.04 -18.53 15.11
C ASP A 102 27.86 -18.23 16.05
N ARG A 103 27.93 -17.15 16.82
CA ARG A 103 26.89 -16.78 17.80
C ARG A 103 26.04 -15.61 17.35
N LEU A 104 26.65 -14.60 16.74
CA LEU A 104 25.97 -13.35 16.36
C LEU A 104 25.62 -13.31 14.87
N GLY A 105 26.16 -14.23 14.06
CA GLY A 105 25.96 -14.25 12.61
C GLY A 105 26.58 -13.03 11.89
N LEU A 106 27.52 -12.35 12.54
CA LEU A 106 28.24 -11.19 12.03
C LEU A 106 29.60 -11.61 11.47
N ASN A 107 29.94 -11.11 10.29
CA ASN A 107 31.30 -11.24 9.78
C ASN A 107 32.09 -10.01 10.20
N VAL A 108 33.11 -10.19 11.04
CA VAL A 108 33.85 -9.10 11.67
C VAL A 108 35.33 -9.25 11.34
N ALA A 109 36.00 -8.12 11.07
CA ALA A 109 37.43 -8.05 10.92
C ALA A 109 37.95 -6.88 11.76
N VAL A 110 38.92 -7.15 12.63
CA VAL A 110 39.65 -6.11 13.37
C VAL A 110 40.85 -5.71 12.52
N LEU A 111 40.89 -4.45 12.11
CA LEU A 111 41.94 -3.89 11.27
C LEU A 111 42.83 -2.96 12.09
N PRO A 112 44.08 -2.72 11.66
CA PRO A 112 44.92 -1.67 12.20
C PRO A 112 44.23 -0.29 12.16
N PRO A 113 44.68 0.68 12.96
CA PRO A 113 44.07 2.00 13.01
C PRO A 113 44.32 2.74 11.70
N GLU A 114 43.32 2.76 10.83
CA GLU A 114 43.29 3.52 9.58
C GLU A 114 42.16 4.55 9.65
N PRO A 115 42.31 5.73 9.02
CA PRO A 115 41.24 6.72 8.97
C PRO A 115 40.01 6.17 8.22
N LEU A 116 38.82 6.50 8.72
CA LEU A 116 37.57 6.13 8.07
C LEU A 116 37.51 6.71 6.63
N PRO A 117 36.97 5.96 5.66
CA PRO A 117 36.81 6.46 4.29
C PRO A 117 35.92 7.71 4.25
N PRO A 118 36.04 8.56 3.21
CA PRO A 118 35.12 9.67 3.00
C PRO A 118 33.67 9.16 2.85
N ALA A 119 32.71 9.94 3.32
CA ALA A 119 31.29 9.60 3.19
C ALA A 119 30.93 9.45 1.70
N GLY A 120 30.48 8.25 1.31
CA GLY A 120 30.04 7.97 -0.05
C GLY A 120 28.73 8.70 -0.40
N PRO A 121 28.37 8.78 -1.70
CA PRO A 121 27.09 9.34 -2.11
C PRO A 121 25.94 8.51 -1.54
N LYS A 122 25.14 9.14 -0.67
CA LYS A 122 24.00 8.53 0.00
C LYS A 122 22.88 8.19 -1.00
N PRO A 123 22.41 6.93 -1.12
CA PRO A 123 21.26 6.61 -1.95
C PRO A 123 19.99 7.25 -1.38
N PHE A 124 19.07 7.64 -2.27
CA PHE A 124 17.81 8.33 -1.94
C PHE A 124 16.80 7.53 -1.07
N PHE A 125 17.17 6.34 -0.54
CA PHE A 125 16.33 5.44 0.28
C PHE A 125 16.92 5.16 1.68
N ASP A 126 17.52 6.18 2.30
CA ASP A 126 18.37 6.05 3.49
C ASP A 126 17.65 5.91 4.84
N GLN A 127 16.45 5.35 4.88
CA GLN A 127 15.80 5.05 6.17
C GLN A 127 16.60 4.01 6.98
N LEU A 128 17.31 3.11 6.27
CA LEU A 128 18.28 2.18 6.84
C LEU A 128 19.48 2.92 7.43
N ASP A 129 20.14 3.77 6.65
CA ASP A 129 21.31 4.56 7.11
C ASP A 129 20.96 5.46 8.30
N GLN A 130 19.82 6.15 8.27
CA GLN A 130 19.35 6.98 9.37
C GLN A 130 19.11 6.18 10.65
N THR A 131 18.60 4.95 10.52
CA THR A 131 18.32 4.10 11.68
C THR A 131 19.61 3.50 12.24
N PHE A 132 20.53 3.02 11.41
CA PHE A 132 21.85 2.56 11.85
C PHE A 132 22.66 3.68 12.49
N SER A 133 22.72 4.84 11.83
CA SER A 133 23.42 6.01 12.35
C SER A 133 22.91 6.40 13.73
N ARG A 134 21.58 6.46 13.90
CA ARG A 134 20.95 6.80 15.19
C ARG A 134 21.29 5.76 16.27
N GLU A 135 21.13 4.48 15.98
CA GLU A 135 21.39 3.41 16.96
C GLU A 135 22.88 3.33 17.33
N ILE A 136 23.81 3.43 16.36
CA ILE A 136 25.25 3.43 16.62
C ILE A 136 25.65 4.63 17.48
N THR A 137 25.16 5.83 17.16
CA THR A 137 25.42 7.01 17.99
C THR A 137 24.88 6.86 19.42
N GLN A 138 23.71 6.24 19.59
CA GLN A 138 23.08 6.07 20.91
C GLN A 138 23.74 4.98 21.76
N GLN A 139 24.12 3.85 21.16
CA GLN A 139 24.61 2.68 21.90
C GLN A 139 26.15 2.60 21.97
N ILE A 140 26.85 3.02 20.92
CA ILE A 140 28.32 2.86 20.80
C ILE A 140 29.03 4.20 21.01
N GLY A 141 28.51 5.29 20.41
CA GLY A 141 29.04 6.63 20.61
C GLY A 141 30.43 6.90 20.01
N LYS A 142 30.95 6.01 19.15
CA LYS A 142 32.25 6.16 18.46
C LYS A 142 32.08 6.60 17.00
N PRO A 143 33.10 7.23 16.38
CA PRO A 143 33.06 7.57 14.95
C PRO A 143 32.85 6.32 14.09
N PHE A 144 31.96 6.41 13.11
CA PHE A 144 31.60 5.28 12.26
C PHE A 144 31.40 5.70 10.80
N TRP A 145 31.46 4.71 9.91
CA TRP A 145 31.20 4.85 8.48
C TRP A 145 30.35 3.67 8.00
N ILE A 146 29.41 3.93 7.11
CA ILE A 146 28.47 2.93 6.58
C ILE A 146 28.52 2.97 5.05
N ASP A 147 28.69 1.81 4.43
CA ASP A 147 28.49 1.62 2.99
C ASP A 147 27.20 0.86 2.72
N THR A 148 26.28 1.51 2.00
CA THR A 148 25.05 0.90 1.48
C THR A 148 25.04 0.82 -0.05
N VAL A 149 26.11 1.27 -0.73
CA VAL A 149 26.16 1.56 -2.17
C VAL A 149 26.87 0.45 -2.97
N GLY A 150 27.64 -0.42 -2.31
CA GLY A 150 28.35 -1.54 -2.95
C GLY A 150 27.43 -2.61 -3.57
N ARG A 151 27.86 -3.21 -4.70
CA ARG A 151 27.18 -4.34 -5.38
C ARG A 151 27.18 -5.60 -4.50
N SER A 152 26.32 -5.68 -3.49
CA SER A 152 25.98 -6.91 -2.77
C SER A 152 24.87 -6.60 -1.76
N ASN A 153 24.10 -7.60 -1.37
CA ASN A 153 23.09 -7.52 -0.29
C ASN A 153 23.73 -7.40 1.12
N LEU A 154 24.86 -6.69 1.22
CA LEU A 154 25.71 -6.56 2.39
C LEU A 154 25.87 -5.07 2.71
N VAL A 155 25.72 -4.72 3.98
CA VAL A 155 26.03 -3.41 4.52
C VAL A 155 27.38 -3.52 5.22
N GLU A 156 28.32 -2.69 4.80
CA GLU A 156 29.62 -2.59 5.47
C GLU A 156 29.54 -1.47 6.51
N ILE A 157 29.93 -1.78 7.74
CA ILE A 157 29.98 -0.84 8.86
C ILE A 157 31.42 -0.82 9.36
N ARG A 158 32.02 0.35 9.46
CA ARG A 158 33.34 0.54 10.08
C ARG A 158 33.19 1.42 11.30
N ILE A 159 33.76 1.01 12.41
CA ILE A 159 33.74 1.75 13.67
C ILE A 159 35.18 1.97 14.12
N GLN A 160 35.51 3.22 14.41
CA GLN A 160 36.81 3.60 14.93
C GLN A 160 36.88 3.23 16.41
N LEU A 161 37.82 2.35 16.76
CA LEU A 161 38.22 2.07 18.14
C LEU A 161 39.52 2.83 18.45
N ASP A 162 39.97 2.77 19.71
CA ASP A 162 41.13 3.54 20.17
C ASP A 162 42.43 3.17 19.44
N SER A 163 42.62 1.87 19.16
CA SER A 163 43.84 1.33 18.54
C SER A 163 43.58 0.52 17.27
N HIS A 164 42.31 0.34 16.88
CA HIS A 164 41.90 -0.53 15.79
C HIS A 164 40.68 0.04 15.07
N VAL A 165 40.37 -0.51 13.90
CA VAL A 165 39.08 -0.28 13.22
C VAL A 165 38.31 -1.59 13.19
N LEU A 166 37.10 -1.58 13.74
CA LEU A 166 36.19 -2.72 13.65
C LEU A 166 35.43 -2.64 12.34
N ARG A 167 35.64 -3.60 11.43
CA ARG A 167 34.89 -3.72 10.18
C ARG A 167 33.87 -4.85 10.31
N VAL A 168 32.60 -4.54 10.10
CA VAL A 168 31.48 -5.47 10.22
C VAL A 168 30.74 -5.54 8.89
N PHE A 169 30.47 -6.76 8.43
CA PHE A 169 29.58 -6.99 7.30
C PHE A 169 28.28 -7.61 7.78
N ALA A 170 27.20 -6.83 7.70
CA ALA A 170 25.86 -7.30 7.98
C ALA A 170 25.13 -7.63 6.67
N ARG A 171 24.42 -8.76 6.61
CA ARG A 171 23.50 -9.03 5.49
C ARG A 171 22.28 -8.13 5.62
N ARG A 172 21.89 -7.45 4.53
CA ARG A 172 20.60 -6.78 4.43
C ARG A 172 19.52 -7.87 4.49
N SER A 173 18.98 -8.07 5.69
CA SER A 173 18.29 -9.30 6.11
C SER A 173 17.07 -9.64 5.25
N GLN A 174 17.07 -10.76 4.53
CA GLN A 174 15.97 -11.16 3.62
C GLN A 174 14.73 -11.76 4.29
N THR A 175 14.55 -11.62 5.61
CA THR A 175 13.37 -12.15 6.33
C THR A 175 12.07 -11.38 6.03
N TYR A 176 12.14 -10.41 5.10
CA TYR A 176 11.06 -9.52 4.65
C TYR A 176 9.83 -10.21 4.05
N ALA A 177 9.89 -11.48 3.67
CA ALA A 177 8.85 -12.11 2.86
C ALA A 177 7.76 -12.86 3.66
N SER A 178 8.08 -13.45 4.82
CA SER A 178 7.23 -14.52 5.35
C SER A 178 5.92 -14.04 5.99
N ASN A 179 5.91 -12.95 6.77
CA ASN A 179 4.69 -12.54 7.50
C ASN A 179 3.86 -11.50 6.76
N SER A 180 4.49 -10.54 6.07
CA SER A 180 3.78 -9.50 5.32
C SER A 180 2.99 -10.10 4.15
N LEU A 181 3.52 -11.15 3.51
CA LEU A 181 2.83 -11.85 2.43
C LEU A 181 1.55 -12.52 2.92
N ILE A 182 1.59 -13.16 4.09
CA ILE A 182 0.40 -13.78 4.71
C ILE A 182 -0.66 -12.72 4.99
N PHE A 183 -0.26 -11.59 5.61
CA PHE A 183 -1.20 -10.49 5.89
C PHE A 183 -1.81 -9.91 4.62
N ILE A 184 -1.00 -9.58 3.61
CA ILE A 184 -1.49 -9.04 2.33
C ILE A 184 -2.40 -10.06 1.64
N SER A 185 -2.07 -11.34 1.69
CA SER A 185 -2.90 -12.40 1.12
C SER A 185 -4.27 -12.49 1.81
N TRP A 186 -4.32 -12.39 3.13
CA TRP A 186 -5.59 -12.34 3.88
C TRP A 186 -6.40 -11.08 3.59
N MET A 187 -5.75 -9.92 3.51
CA MET A 187 -6.40 -8.65 3.17
C MET A 187 -7.00 -8.70 1.76
N VAL A 188 -6.24 -9.18 0.77
CA VAL A 188 -6.72 -9.35 -0.60
C VAL A 188 -7.81 -10.41 -0.66
N GLY A 189 -7.62 -11.56 -0.02
CA GLY A 189 -8.60 -12.65 -0.01
C GLY A 189 -9.95 -12.23 0.56
N THR A 190 -9.95 -11.58 1.74
CA THR A 190 -11.18 -11.08 2.36
C THR A 190 -11.89 -10.03 1.50
N SER A 191 -11.13 -9.13 0.86
CA SER A 191 -11.70 -8.14 -0.04
C SER A 191 -12.35 -8.74 -1.28
N VAL A 192 -11.74 -9.79 -1.86
CA VAL A 192 -12.27 -10.46 -3.04
C VAL A 192 -13.59 -11.15 -2.70
N VAL A 193 -13.68 -11.75 -1.51
CA VAL A 193 -14.94 -12.33 -1.00
C VAL A 193 -16.02 -11.25 -0.87
N LEU A 194 -15.71 -10.12 -0.23
CA LEU A 194 -16.67 -9.02 -0.07
C LEU A 194 -17.09 -8.43 -1.44
N LEU A 195 -16.15 -8.29 -2.36
CA LEU A 195 -16.40 -7.79 -3.71
C LEU A 195 -17.29 -8.76 -4.49
N ALA A 196 -17.01 -10.07 -4.42
CA ALA A 196 -17.82 -11.09 -5.06
C ALA A 196 -19.26 -11.07 -4.54
N ILE A 197 -19.43 -10.98 -3.22
CA ILE A 197 -20.74 -10.81 -2.58
C ILE A 197 -21.43 -9.55 -3.12
N ALA A 198 -20.76 -8.40 -3.11
CA ALA A 198 -21.31 -7.14 -3.62
C ALA A 198 -21.73 -7.23 -5.09
N ILE A 199 -20.93 -7.88 -5.95
CA ILE A 199 -21.24 -8.09 -7.37
C ILE A 199 -22.49 -8.98 -7.54
N ILE A 200 -22.62 -10.04 -6.74
CA ILE A 200 -23.80 -10.93 -6.76
C ILE A 200 -25.05 -10.15 -6.35
N PHE A 201 -24.98 -9.37 -5.27
CA PHE A 201 -26.09 -8.50 -4.84
C PHE A 201 -26.46 -7.49 -5.92
N LEU A 202 -25.48 -6.84 -6.53
CA LEU A 202 -25.71 -5.88 -7.60
C LEU A 202 -26.37 -6.52 -8.82
N ARG A 203 -25.91 -7.72 -9.21
CA ARG A 203 -26.51 -8.50 -10.29
C ARG A 203 -27.97 -8.84 -9.98
N ASN A 204 -28.27 -9.22 -8.75
CA ASN A 204 -29.63 -9.58 -8.33
C ASN A 204 -30.56 -8.36 -8.19
N GLN A 205 -30.03 -7.17 -7.91
CA GLN A 205 -30.83 -5.95 -7.75
C GLN A 205 -30.99 -5.16 -9.06
N ILE A 206 -29.93 -4.97 -9.85
CA ILE A 206 -29.93 -4.06 -11.00
C ILE A 206 -30.44 -4.71 -12.29
N ARG A 207 -30.13 -5.99 -12.55
CA ARG A 207 -30.58 -6.64 -13.79
C ARG A 207 -32.11 -6.58 -13.97
N PRO A 208 -32.92 -6.88 -12.95
CA PRO A 208 -34.37 -6.82 -13.10
C PRO A 208 -34.89 -5.42 -13.41
N ILE A 209 -34.26 -4.37 -12.86
CA ILE A 209 -34.60 -2.98 -13.17
C ILE A 209 -34.31 -2.67 -14.63
N LEU A 210 -33.14 -3.09 -15.13
CA LEU A 210 -32.77 -2.91 -16.53
C LEU A 210 -33.69 -3.67 -17.48
N GLN A 211 -34.10 -4.89 -17.11
CA GLN A 211 -35.05 -5.69 -17.89
C GLN A 211 -36.43 -5.05 -17.96
N LEU A 212 -36.93 -4.53 -16.82
CA LEU A 212 -38.19 -3.80 -16.80
C LEU A 212 -38.09 -2.52 -17.63
N ALA A 213 -37.01 -1.76 -17.51
CA ALA A 213 -36.80 -0.54 -18.29
C ALA A 213 -36.74 -0.81 -19.80
N SER A 214 -36.06 -1.86 -20.25
CA SER A 214 -36.04 -2.24 -21.66
C SER A 214 -37.41 -2.71 -22.16
N ALA A 215 -38.14 -3.50 -21.34
CA ALA A 215 -39.47 -3.97 -21.69
C ALA A 215 -40.47 -2.81 -21.85
N VAL A 216 -40.41 -1.80 -20.97
CA VAL A 216 -41.24 -0.60 -21.06
C VAL A 216 -40.92 0.21 -22.31
N ASP A 217 -39.64 0.39 -22.64
CA ASP A 217 -39.21 1.13 -23.85
C ASP A 217 -39.63 0.42 -25.15
N ASP A 218 -39.50 -0.91 -25.20
CA ASP A 218 -39.93 -1.69 -26.36
C ASP A 218 -41.46 -1.69 -26.52
N PHE A 219 -42.22 -1.84 -25.43
CA PHE A 219 -43.68 -1.72 -25.46
C PHE A 219 -44.13 -0.34 -25.94
N GLY A 220 -43.50 0.74 -25.44
CA GLY A 220 -43.80 2.10 -25.85
C GLY A 220 -43.52 2.39 -27.32
N LYS A 221 -42.66 1.58 -27.97
CA LYS A 221 -42.35 1.65 -29.41
C LYS A 221 -43.19 0.68 -30.25
N GLY A 222 -44.17 0.00 -29.66
CA GLY A 222 -45.01 -1.00 -30.34
C GLY A 222 -44.25 -2.26 -30.74
N ARG A 223 -43.08 -2.53 -30.15
CA ARG A 223 -42.30 -3.75 -30.40
C ARG A 223 -42.82 -4.88 -29.52
N ALA A 224 -42.66 -6.11 -30.01
CA ALA A 224 -42.97 -7.29 -29.22
C ALA A 224 -42.07 -7.34 -27.96
N VAL A 225 -42.70 -7.43 -26.80
CA VAL A 225 -42.00 -7.55 -25.51
C VAL A 225 -42.07 -9.02 -25.06
N PRO A 226 -40.93 -9.73 -24.98
CA PRO A 226 -40.89 -11.09 -24.47
C PRO A 226 -41.43 -11.16 -23.04
N ASP A 227 -42.14 -12.22 -22.71
CA ASP A 227 -42.64 -12.42 -21.35
C ASP A 227 -41.47 -12.63 -20.37
N PHE A 228 -41.44 -11.85 -19.29
CA PHE A 228 -40.41 -11.93 -18.26
C PHE A 228 -41.03 -12.01 -16.86
N ARG A 229 -40.38 -12.75 -15.97
CA ARG A 229 -40.90 -12.98 -14.61
C ARG A 229 -40.53 -11.81 -13.69
N PRO A 230 -41.42 -11.40 -12.76
CA PRO A 230 -41.09 -10.44 -11.71
C PRO A 230 -39.92 -10.95 -10.84
N ARG A 231 -38.78 -10.26 -10.88
CA ARG A 231 -37.57 -10.59 -10.11
C ARG A 231 -36.98 -9.35 -9.45
N GLY A 232 -36.08 -9.55 -8.48
CA GLY A 232 -35.37 -8.48 -7.79
C GLY A 232 -36.07 -8.03 -6.51
N ALA A 233 -35.81 -6.79 -6.11
CA ALA A 233 -36.40 -6.17 -4.92
C ALA A 233 -37.93 -6.15 -5.00
N ARG A 234 -38.59 -6.03 -3.84
CA ARG A 234 -40.05 -6.09 -3.73
C ARG A 234 -40.73 -5.03 -4.60
N GLU A 235 -40.15 -3.83 -4.65
CA GLU A 235 -40.61 -2.67 -5.40
C GLU A 235 -40.53 -2.93 -6.91
N VAL A 236 -39.44 -3.56 -7.37
CA VAL A 236 -39.24 -3.90 -8.79
C VAL A 236 -40.20 -5.01 -9.22
N ARG A 237 -40.42 -6.01 -8.36
CA ARG A 237 -41.42 -7.06 -8.60
C ARG A 237 -42.82 -6.47 -8.71
N GLN A 238 -43.21 -5.59 -7.79
CA GLN A 238 -44.51 -4.93 -7.82
C GLN A 238 -44.69 -4.09 -9.09
N ALA A 239 -43.67 -3.32 -9.48
CA ALA A 239 -43.69 -2.53 -10.70
C ALA A 239 -43.81 -3.42 -11.96
N THR A 240 -43.14 -4.58 -11.97
CA THR A 240 -43.23 -5.54 -13.08
C THR A 240 -44.65 -6.09 -13.22
N VAL A 241 -45.29 -6.48 -12.11
CA VAL A 241 -46.68 -6.96 -12.14
C VAL A 241 -47.63 -5.87 -12.64
N ALA A 242 -47.50 -4.64 -12.12
CA ALA A 242 -48.32 -3.52 -12.57
C ALA A 242 -48.12 -3.22 -14.07
N PHE A 243 -46.90 -3.36 -14.58
CA PHE A 243 -46.61 -3.22 -16.01
C PHE A 243 -47.27 -4.30 -16.85
N HIS A 244 -47.25 -5.57 -16.41
CA HIS A 244 -47.93 -6.67 -17.11
C HIS A 244 -49.45 -6.45 -17.18
N ASP A 245 -50.06 -6.01 -16.07
CA ASP A 245 -51.49 -5.69 -16.02
C ASP A 245 -51.84 -4.54 -16.97
N MET A 246 -51.00 -3.50 -17.01
CA MET A 246 -51.15 -2.38 -17.93
C MET A 246 -51.07 -2.82 -19.39
N ARG A 247 -50.03 -3.61 -19.75
CA ARG A 247 -49.84 -4.14 -21.10
C ARG A 247 -51.07 -4.90 -21.57
N THR A 248 -51.55 -5.83 -20.75
CA THR A 248 -52.72 -6.68 -21.05
C THR A 248 -53.99 -5.85 -21.28
N ARG A 249 -54.19 -4.76 -20.52
CA ARG A 249 -55.34 -3.87 -20.72
C ARG A 249 -55.27 -3.11 -22.04
N VAL A 250 -54.08 -2.60 -22.40
CA VAL A 250 -53.88 -1.83 -23.63
C VAL A 250 -54.02 -2.71 -24.86
N GLU A 251 -53.43 -3.91 -24.86
CA GLU A 251 -53.54 -4.87 -25.97
C GLU A 251 -55.00 -5.23 -26.26
N ARG A 252 -55.79 -5.54 -25.21
CA ARG A 252 -57.22 -5.80 -25.36
C ARG A 252 -58.00 -4.62 -25.92
N GLN A 253 -57.64 -3.38 -25.55
CA GLN A 253 -58.30 -2.19 -26.10
C GLN A 253 -57.97 -1.95 -27.57
N ILE A 254 -56.80 -2.39 -28.03
CA ILE A 254 -56.40 -2.29 -29.44
C ILE A 254 -57.10 -3.38 -30.26
N GLU A 255 -57.19 -4.62 -29.76
CA GLU A 255 -57.89 -5.72 -30.44
C GLU A 255 -59.41 -5.50 -30.60
N GLN A 256 -60.02 -4.69 -29.72
CA GLN A 256 -61.45 -4.36 -29.77
C GLN A 256 -61.80 -3.21 -30.73
N ARG A 257 -60.81 -2.58 -31.38
CA ARG A 257 -61.00 -1.51 -32.38
C ARG A 257 -60.81 -2.03 -33.79
#